data_AF-A0A3P6P035-F1
#
_entry.id   AF-A0A3P6P035-F1
#
_cell.length_a   1.000
_cell.length_b   1.000
_cell.length_c   1.000
_cell.angle_alpha   90.00
_cell.angle_beta   90.00
_cell.angle_gamma   90.00
#
_symmetry.space_group_name_H-M   'P 1'
#
loop_
_entity.id
_entity.type
_entity.pdbx_description
1 polymer ?
#
loop_
_entity_poly.entity_id
_entity_poly.type
_entity_poly.pdbx_seq_one_letter_code
_entity_poly.pdbx_strand_id
1 'polypeptide(L)'
;MDCPTLIGVRLCWHLRSQLDNPDARLRFSLILDALCRGFGPQLLLFVHEQVNALHRLTDLAISVKRFAEDEEQRSRFRMELHRSEVRSDLENILSPLRFSIKLGSVVEQQCTVKRSKKRPLWIAWTNPDNLGLHHHAIHQLLFKHGDDLRQDMLTLQILKVMDHMWKEEGLNLDLTTYDCLATGDEMGLIEVVRNSQTIMSIQGQRVRSAMQIDSSQLHKWFLQKKASPQGSEEAYEAAIRRFTNSCAGYCVATFVLGIRDRHNDNIMVDDSGRLFHIDFGHILNNKKKKFGITRERVPFVLTSDFACVIARVDAVHPFLSSDQLSASILSGEEKPYRSKGFMDFTRLCEDAYRVLRRHSNLLLTLLAMMVPSGLPELTCAGDLEYVRKTLAVELRDEEEALNYFNAKFNEAYNGAWTTKIDWFAHWVRR
;
A
#
# COMPACT_ATOMS: atom_id res chain seq x y z
N MET A 1 10.58 22.75 5.38
CA MET A 1 9.85 22.86 6.66
C MET A 1 8.38 22.91 6.34
N ASP A 2 7.59 22.03 6.93
CA ASP A 2 6.13 22.07 6.75
C ASP A 2 5.55 23.32 7.42
N CYS A 3 4.53 23.90 6.78
CA CYS A 3 3.81 25.06 7.32
C CYS A 3 3.14 24.69 8.66
N PRO A 4 3.26 25.51 9.74
CA PRO A 4 2.65 25.24 11.04
C PRO A 4 1.15 24.90 10.98
N THR A 5 0.43 25.49 10.03
CA THR A 5 -0.99 25.19 9.76
C THR A 5 -1.20 23.71 9.38
N LEU A 6 -0.32 23.14 8.55
CA LEU A 6 -0.43 21.73 8.14
C LEU A 6 -0.21 20.79 9.32
N ILE A 7 0.75 21.13 10.20
CA ILE A 7 1.01 20.38 11.44
C ILE A 7 -0.22 20.44 12.34
N GLY A 8 -0.80 21.63 12.53
CA GLY A 8 -1.99 21.83 13.34
C GLY A 8 -3.19 21.02 12.84
N VAL A 9 -3.51 21.09 11.54
CA VAL A 9 -4.62 20.32 10.95
C VAL A 9 -4.38 18.81 11.06
N ARG A 10 -3.15 18.34 10.85
CA ARG A 10 -2.82 16.92 10.99
C ARG A 10 -2.98 16.46 12.45
N LEU A 11 -2.52 17.25 13.41
CA LEU A 11 -2.69 16.99 14.84
C LEU A 11 -4.18 16.94 15.23
N CYS A 12 -5.00 17.83 14.68
CA CYS A 12 -6.45 17.82 14.88
C CYS A 12 -7.06 16.44 14.54
N TRP A 13 -6.71 15.87 13.38
CA TRP A 13 -7.19 14.55 12.97
C TRP A 13 -6.62 13.41 13.83
N HIS A 14 -5.35 13.48 14.21
CA HIS A 14 -4.76 12.50 15.12
C HIS A 14 -5.46 12.48 16.48
N LEU A 15 -5.77 13.64 17.05
CA LEU A 15 -6.52 13.73 18.31
C LEU A 15 -7.97 13.26 18.14
N ARG A 16 -8.64 13.72 17.07
CA ARG A 16 -10.05 13.39 16.80
C ARG A 16 -10.26 11.88 16.62
N SER A 17 -9.37 11.20 15.90
CA SER A 17 -9.47 9.75 15.67
C SER A 17 -9.38 8.90 16.95
N GLN A 18 -8.92 9.48 18.06
CA GLN A 18 -8.76 8.81 19.35
C GLN A 18 -9.84 9.19 20.38
N LEU A 19 -10.82 10.01 20.02
CA LEU A 19 -11.84 10.46 20.98
C LEU A 19 -12.77 9.34 21.43
N ASP A 20 -12.87 8.25 20.68
CA ASP A 20 -13.65 7.08 21.09
C ASP A 20 -12.96 6.29 22.22
N ASN A 21 -11.63 6.39 22.37
CA ASN A 21 -10.87 5.77 23.45
C ASN A 21 -11.17 6.44 24.81
N PRO A 22 -11.84 5.76 25.77
CA PRO A 22 -12.21 6.36 27.05
C PRO A 22 -11.02 6.87 27.86
N ASP A 23 -9.87 6.18 27.81
CA ASP A 23 -8.68 6.51 28.61
C ASP A 23 -8.01 7.80 28.13
N ALA A 24 -8.13 8.10 26.83
CA ALA A 24 -7.51 9.27 26.20
C ALA A 24 -8.49 10.42 25.94
N ARG A 25 -9.80 10.15 25.89
CA ARG A 25 -10.86 11.08 25.47
C ARG A 25 -10.78 12.44 26.16
N LEU A 26 -10.72 12.48 27.50
CA LEU A 26 -10.68 13.75 28.22
C LEU A 26 -9.45 14.58 27.86
N ARG A 27 -8.26 13.96 27.88
CA ARG A 27 -7.00 14.63 27.57
C ARG A 27 -6.99 15.16 26.14
N PHE A 28 -7.37 14.31 25.18
CA PHE A 28 -7.33 14.67 23.77
C PHE A 28 -8.41 15.68 23.39
N SER A 29 -9.60 15.63 24.00
CA SER A 29 -10.63 16.67 23.84
C SER A 29 -10.16 18.04 24.32
N LEU A 30 -9.45 18.12 25.45
CA LEU A 30 -8.92 19.39 25.96
C LEU A 30 -7.84 19.97 25.05
N ILE A 31 -6.93 19.13 24.54
CA ILE A 31 -5.91 19.57 23.57
C ILE A 31 -6.57 20.02 22.27
N LEU A 32 -7.57 19.27 21.80
CA LEU A 32 -8.30 19.60 20.57
C LEU A 32 -9.10 20.91 20.72
N ASP A 33 -9.74 21.16 21.86
CA ASP A 33 -10.42 22.43 22.13
C ASP A 33 -9.44 23.62 22.10
N ALA A 34 -8.29 23.49 22.77
CA ALA A 34 -7.24 24.51 22.75
C ALA A 34 -6.72 24.76 21.31
N LEU A 35 -6.53 23.70 20.53
CA LEU A 35 -6.10 23.78 19.13
C LEU A 35 -7.13 24.50 18.26
N CYS A 36 -8.42 24.14 18.38
CA CYS A 36 -9.51 24.76 17.65
C CYS A 36 -9.67 26.26 17.97
N ARG A 37 -9.45 26.66 19.23
CA ARG A 37 -9.43 28.09 19.63
C ARG A 37 -8.27 28.85 18.98
N GLY A 38 -7.15 28.17 18.71
CA GLY A 38 -5.96 28.76 18.07
C GLY A 38 -6.04 28.85 16.54
N PHE A 39 -6.92 28.09 15.89
CA PHE A 39 -7.04 28.06 14.42
C PHE A 39 -7.56 29.37 13.80
N GLY A 40 -8.26 30.20 14.57
CA GLY A 40 -8.98 31.34 14.02
C GLY A 40 -10.19 30.91 13.16
N PRO A 41 -11.06 31.87 12.77
CA PRO A 41 -12.37 31.53 12.20
C PRO A 41 -12.32 30.77 10.88
N GLN A 42 -11.39 31.13 9.98
CA GLN A 42 -11.32 30.56 8.64
C GLN A 42 -10.84 29.11 8.64
N LEU A 43 -9.76 28.80 9.36
CA LEU A 43 -9.25 27.43 9.44
C LEU A 43 -10.23 26.52 10.19
N LEU A 44 -10.89 27.04 11.23
CA LEU A 44 -11.94 26.30 11.93
C LEU A 44 -13.12 25.97 11.00
N LEU A 45 -13.52 26.89 10.11
CA LEU A 45 -14.54 26.63 9.09
C LEU A 45 -14.12 25.49 8.16
N PHE A 46 -12.90 25.51 7.64
CA PHE A 46 -12.41 24.44 6.76
C PHE A 46 -12.36 23.07 7.45
N VAL A 47 -11.92 23.01 8.71
CA VAL A 47 -11.94 21.77 9.49
C VAL A 47 -13.38 21.32 9.76
N HIS A 48 -14.31 22.25 10.00
CA HIS A 48 -15.72 21.93 10.18
C HIS A 48 -16.35 21.33 8.91
N GLU A 49 -16.08 21.91 7.73
CA GLU A 49 -16.50 21.36 6.44
C GLU A 49 -15.98 19.94 6.23
N GLN A 50 -14.72 19.67 6.56
CA GLN A 50 -14.14 18.32 6.52
C GLN A 50 -14.86 17.34 7.44
N VAL A 51 -15.25 17.77 8.64
CA VAL A 51 -16.02 16.94 9.58
C VAL A 51 -17.40 16.61 9.01
N ASN A 52 -18.10 17.59 8.44
CA ASN A 52 -19.41 17.38 7.81
C ASN A 52 -19.32 16.41 6.63
N ALA A 53 -18.30 16.56 5.79
CA ALA A 53 -18.02 15.64 4.69
C ALA A 53 -17.82 14.20 5.19
N LEU A 54 -17.05 14.00 6.25
CA LEU A 54 -16.80 12.68 6.82
C LEU A 54 -18.04 12.06 7.47
N HIS A 55 -18.88 12.83 8.14
CA HIS A 55 -20.18 12.34 8.61
C HIS A 55 -21.06 11.90 7.44
N ARG A 56 -21.11 12.71 6.36
CA ARG A 56 -21.84 12.34 5.14
C ARG A 56 -21.33 11.04 4.54
N LEU A 57 -20.01 10.87 4.41
CA LEU A 57 -19.42 9.63 3.91
C LEU A 57 -19.73 8.43 4.80
N THR A 58 -19.80 8.63 6.11
CA THR A 58 -20.17 7.59 7.07
C THR A 58 -21.62 7.13 6.85
N ASP A 59 -22.56 8.07 6.73
CA ASP A 59 -23.97 7.77 6.42
C ASP A 59 -24.11 7.00 5.11
N LEU A 60 -23.39 7.42 4.07
CA LEU A 60 -23.36 6.73 2.77
C LEU A 60 -22.82 5.31 2.91
N ALA A 61 -21.72 5.12 3.64
CA ALA A 61 -21.11 3.81 3.85
C ALA A 61 -22.05 2.88 4.63
N ILE A 62 -22.75 3.37 5.65
CA ILE A 62 -23.77 2.61 6.39
C ILE A 62 -24.96 2.26 5.49
N SER A 63 -25.42 3.22 4.67
CA SER A 63 -26.53 3.05 3.74
C SER A 63 -26.26 1.94 2.72
N VAL A 64 -25.08 1.94 2.07
CA VAL A 64 -24.73 0.89 1.08
C VAL A 64 -24.55 -0.49 1.74
N LYS A 65 -24.13 -0.54 3.00
CA LYS A 65 -23.96 -1.80 3.74
C LYS A 65 -25.28 -2.56 3.99
N ARG A 66 -26.43 -1.91 3.83
CA ARG A 66 -27.76 -2.55 3.97
C ARG A 66 -28.14 -3.46 2.81
N PHE A 67 -27.49 -3.31 1.66
CA PHE A 67 -27.81 -4.07 0.45
C PHE A 67 -26.88 -5.26 0.31
N ALA A 68 -27.40 -6.43 -0.07
CA ALA A 68 -26.58 -7.63 -0.25
C ALA A 68 -25.82 -7.59 -1.58
N GLU A 69 -26.51 -7.21 -2.65
CA GLU A 69 -26.02 -7.27 -4.02
C GLU A 69 -25.15 -6.08 -4.40
N ASP A 70 -24.04 -6.33 -5.11
CA ASP A 70 -23.07 -5.29 -5.51
C ASP A 70 -23.69 -4.19 -6.38
N GLU A 71 -24.60 -4.54 -7.28
CA GLU A 71 -25.21 -3.56 -8.19
C GLU A 71 -26.22 -2.68 -7.45
N GLU A 72 -26.95 -3.21 -6.48
CA GLU A 72 -27.82 -2.43 -5.60
C GLU A 72 -27.02 -1.45 -4.75
N GLN A 73 -25.89 -1.89 -4.19
CA GLN A 73 -24.97 -1.03 -3.44
C GLN A 73 -24.48 0.16 -4.29
N ARG A 74 -24.04 -0.11 -5.53
CA ARG A 74 -23.56 0.92 -6.46
C ARG A 74 -24.68 1.84 -6.92
N SER A 75 -25.85 1.29 -7.21
CA SER A 75 -27.04 2.06 -7.59
C SER A 75 -27.46 3.02 -6.47
N ARG A 76 -27.56 2.51 -5.22
CA ARG A 76 -27.84 3.31 -4.03
C ARG A 76 -26.82 4.42 -3.83
N PHE A 77 -25.53 4.10 -3.95
CA PHE A 77 -24.46 5.07 -3.79
C PHE A 77 -24.55 6.20 -4.82
N ARG A 78 -24.71 5.85 -6.10
CA ARG A 78 -24.88 6.83 -7.19
C ARG A 78 -26.09 7.71 -6.96
N MET A 79 -27.23 7.13 -6.58
CA MET A 79 -28.45 7.89 -6.31
C MET A 79 -28.27 8.90 -5.17
N GLU A 80 -27.63 8.52 -4.06
CA GLU A 80 -27.39 9.44 -2.96
C GLU A 80 -26.42 10.57 -3.33
N LEU A 81 -25.42 10.31 -4.18
CA LEU A 81 -24.50 11.36 -4.66
C LEU A 81 -25.19 12.44 -5.51
N HIS A 82 -26.36 12.16 -6.10
CA HIS A 82 -27.13 13.15 -6.86
C HIS A 82 -27.89 14.14 -5.96
N ARG A 83 -28.05 13.84 -4.67
CA ARG A 83 -28.81 14.68 -3.76
C ARG A 83 -28.04 15.97 -3.46
N SER A 84 -28.76 17.10 -3.49
CA SER A 84 -28.18 18.44 -3.24
C SER A 84 -27.49 18.54 -1.89
N GLU A 85 -28.08 17.98 -0.84
CA GLU A 85 -27.50 18.00 0.50
C GLU A 85 -26.19 17.20 0.58
N VAL A 86 -26.10 16.10 -0.17
CA VAL A 86 -24.89 15.26 -0.20
C VAL A 86 -23.78 15.96 -0.96
N ARG A 87 -24.12 16.60 -2.09
CA ARG A 87 -23.14 17.38 -2.87
C ARG A 87 -22.63 18.59 -2.09
N SER A 88 -23.49 19.33 -1.39
CA SER A 88 -23.05 20.47 -0.58
C SER A 88 -22.07 20.08 0.52
N ASP A 89 -22.20 18.87 1.08
CA ASP A 89 -21.28 18.38 2.12
C ASP A 89 -19.94 17.87 1.56
N LEU A 90 -19.89 17.47 0.28
CA LEU A 90 -18.72 16.77 -0.30
C LEU A 90 -17.94 17.59 -1.33
N GLU A 91 -18.48 18.69 -1.83
CA GLU A 91 -17.87 19.50 -2.89
C GLU A 91 -17.21 20.77 -2.36
N ASN A 92 -16.16 21.23 -3.05
CA ASN A 92 -15.42 22.46 -2.76
C ASN A 92 -14.72 22.53 -1.39
N ILE A 93 -14.46 21.39 -0.77
CA ILE A 93 -13.79 21.26 0.53
C ILE A 93 -12.27 21.08 0.39
N LEU A 94 -11.50 21.42 1.42
CA LEU A 94 -10.09 21.02 1.50
C LEU A 94 -9.96 19.55 1.90
N SER A 95 -9.05 18.80 1.27
CA SER A 95 -8.88 17.38 1.54
C SER A 95 -8.36 17.13 2.98
N PRO A 96 -8.99 16.23 3.76
CA PRO A 96 -8.47 15.85 5.07
C PRO A 96 -7.11 15.15 4.99
N LEU A 97 -6.82 14.43 3.90
CA LEU A 97 -5.53 13.76 3.70
C LEU A 97 -4.39 14.76 3.47
N ARG A 98 -4.65 15.79 2.66
CA ARG A 98 -3.71 16.87 2.34
C ARG A 98 -4.43 18.21 2.25
N PHE A 99 -4.22 19.03 3.26
CA PHE A 99 -4.89 20.33 3.39
C PHE A 99 -4.54 21.33 2.25
N SER A 100 -3.44 21.11 1.53
CA SER A 100 -3.08 21.91 0.35
C SER A 100 -3.89 21.57 -0.91
N ILE A 101 -4.72 20.52 -0.88
CA ILE A 101 -5.52 20.06 -2.01
C ILE A 101 -6.98 20.44 -1.78
N LYS A 102 -7.58 21.16 -2.74
CA LYS A 102 -9.02 21.41 -2.79
C LYS A 102 -9.71 20.33 -3.63
N LEU A 103 -10.76 19.74 -3.09
CA LEU A 103 -11.63 18.80 -3.78
C LEU A 103 -12.77 19.60 -4.41
N GLY A 104 -12.88 19.58 -5.75
CA GLY A 104 -13.89 20.32 -6.50
C GLY A 104 -15.27 19.64 -6.49
N SER A 105 -15.88 19.53 -7.66
CA SER A 105 -17.18 18.86 -7.84
C SER A 105 -17.01 17.34 -7.87
N VAL A 106 -17.99 16.61 -7.36
CA VAL A 106 -17.98 15.14 -7.38
C VAL A 106 -18.16 14.66 -8.83
N VAL A 107 -17.30 13.72 -9.25
CA VAL A 107 -17.37 13.07 -10.56
C VAL A 107 -18.02 11.71 -10.39
N GLU A 108 -19.34 11.71 -10.31
CA GLU A 108 -20.18 10.55 -9.96
C GLU A 108 -19.91 9.32 -10.83
N GLN A 109 -19.65 9.53 -12.11
CA GLN A 109 -19.36 8.45 -13.08
C GLN A 109 -18.09 7.66 -12.73
N GLN A 110 -17.18 8.28 -11.97
CA GLN A 110 -15.95 7.64 -11.47
C GLN A 110 -16.06 7.21 -10.00
N CYS A 111 -17.20 7.46 -9.35
CA CYS A 111 -17.46 7.01 -7.99
C CYS A 111 -18.02 5.59 -7.99
N THR A 112 -17.60 4.75 -7.04
CA THR A 112 -18.09 3.37 -6.95
C THR A 112 -17.93 2.79 -5.55
N VAL A 113 -18.61 1.68 -5.28
CA VAL A 113 -18.38 0.86 -4.08
C VAL A 113 -17.45 -0.29 -4.48
N LYS A 114 -16.31 -0.43 -3.79
CA LYS A 114 -15.36 -1.50 -4.09
C LYS A 114 -15.87 -2.84 -3.58
N ARG A 115 -15.71 -3.88 -4.41
CA ARG A 115 -16.06 -5.27 -4.10
C ARG A 115 -15.13 -5.84 -3.04
N SER A 116 -15.49 -5.68 -1.78
CA SER A 116 -14.77 -6.23 -0.63
C SER A 116 -15.72 -6.43 0.55
N LYS A 117 -15.28 -7.18 1.57
CA LYS A 117 -16.09 -7.44 2.78
C LYS A 117 -16.59 -6.16 3.45
N LYS A 118 -15.80 -5.09 3.41
CA LYS A 118 -16.06 -3.84 4.13
C LYS A 118 -16.65 -2.73 3.26
N ARG A 119 -16.76 -2.98 1.94
CA ARG A 119 -17.45 -2.14 0.95
C ARG A 119 -17.03 -0.67 1.00
N PRO A 120 -15.73 -0.35 0.87
CA PRO A 120 -15.27 1.02 0.94
C PRO A 120 -15.74 1.82 -0.28
N LEU A 121 -15.94 3.12 -0.05
CA LEU A 121 -16.42 4.06 -1.03
C LEU A 121 -15.23 4.65 -1.78
N TRP A 122 -15.19 4.47 -3.10
CA TRP A 122 -14.26 5.16 -3.98
C TRP A 122 -14.94 6.40 -4.52
N ILE A 123 -14.38 7.56 -4.24
CA ILE A 123 -14.96 8.85 -4.62
C ILE A 123 -13.94 9.63 -5.45
N ALA A 124 -14.44 10.31 -6.48
CA ALA A 124 -13.65 11.12 -7.39
C ALA A 124 -14.18 12.56 -7.39
N TRP A 125 -13.27 13.52 -7.40
CA TRP A 125 -13.57 14.95 -7.49
C TRP A 125 -12.79 15.58 -8.63
N THR A 126 -13.33 16.64 -9.23
CA THR A 126 -12.54 17.50 -10.12
C THR A 126 -11.44 18.21 -9.32
N ASN A 127 -10.32 18.49 -9.98
CA ASN A 127 -9.32 19.40 -9.46
C ASN A 127 -9.68 20.83 -9.90
N PRO A 128 -10.06 21.72 -8.96
CA PRO A 128 -10.45 23.09 -9.29
C PRO A 128 -9.25 24.01 -9.57
N ASP A 129 -8.01 23.53 -9.42
CA ASP A 129 -6.81 24.29 -9.76
C ASP A 129 -6.71 24.46 -11.29
N ASN A 130 -6.59 25.70 -11.76
CA ASN A 130 -6.47 26.02 -13.18
C ASN A 130 -5.20 25.42 -13.81
N LEU A 131 -4.10 25.27 -13.05
CA LEU A 131 -2.89 24.57 -13.48
C LEU A 131 -3.05 23.05 -13.36
N GLY A 132 -4.04 22.60 -12.57
CA GLY A 132 -4.45 21.21 -12.46
C GLY A 132 -4.82 20.58 -13.81
N LEU A 133 -5.29 21.37 -14.79
CA LEU A 133 -5.56 20.91 -16.16
C LEU A 133 -4.33 20.31 -16.86
N HIS A 134 -3.13 20.77 -16.52
CA HIS A 134 -1.86 20.31 -17.12
C HIS A 134 -1.20 19.14 -16.39
N HIS A 135 -1.71 18.79 -15.22
CA HIS A 135 -1.14 17.71 -14.39
C HIS A 135 -2.20 16.65 -14.08
N HIS A 136 -3.27 17.06 -13.39
CA HIS A 136 -4.17 16.16 -12.68
C HIS A 136 -5.59 16.73 -12.60
N ALA A 137 -6.44 16.35 -13.55
CA ALA A 137 -7.83 16.83 -13.58
C ALA A 137 -8.74 16.24 -12.48
N ILE A 138 -8.33 15.14 -11.85
CA ILE A 138 -9.15 14.38 -10.89
C ILE A 138 -8.37 14.04 -9.62
N HIS A 139 -9.03 14.21 -8.47
CA HIS A 139 -8.62 13.68 -7.17
C HIS A 139 -9.46 12.46 -6.83
N GLN A 140 -8.84 11.38 -6.37
CA GLN A 140 -9.53 10.15 -5.99
C GLN A 140 -9.11 9.75 -4.58
N LEU A 141 -10.09 9.45 -3.74
CA LEU A 141 -9.88 8.97 -2.37
C LEU A 141 -10.74 7.73 -2.13
N LEU A 142 -10.23 6.83 -1.31
CA LEU A 142 -10.94 5.67 -0.82
C LEU A 142 -11.33 5.92 0.65
N PHE A 143 -12.63 5.97 0.92
CA PHE A 143 -13.16 6.03 2.27
C PHE A 143 -13.48 4.62 2.78
N LYS A 144 -12.83 4.21 3.86
CA LYS A 144 -13.08 2.95 4.56
C LYS A 144 -13.87 3.22 5.84
N HIS A 145 -14.88 2.40 6.09
CA HIS A 145 -15.68 2.41 7.30
C HIS A 145 -15.81 0.96 7.81
N GLY A 146 -15.59 0.75 9.10
CA GLY A 146 -15.48 -0.56 9.75
C GLY A 146 -14.10 -1.21 9.65
N ASP A 147 -13.03 -0.48 9.35
CA ASP A 147 -11.63 -0.97 9.41
C ASP A 147 -10.76 0.04 10.15
N ASP A 148 -9.96 -0.42 11.11
CA ASP A 148 -9.00 0.42 11.83
C ASP A 148 -7.79 0.79 10.97
N LEU A 149 -7.74 2.03 10.49
CA LEU A 149 -6.65 2.51 9.64
C LEU A 149 -5.41 2.99 10.40
N ARG A 150 -5.41 2.95 11.74
CA ARG A 150 -4.24 3.39 12.54
C ARG A 150 -3.02 2.51 12.25
N GLN A 151 -3.24 1.23 11.94
CA GLN A 151 -2.19 0.30 11.57
C GLN A 151 -1.60 0.60 10.19
N ASP A 152 -2.44 0.90 9.19
CA ASP A 152 -1.98 1.37 7.88
C ASP A 152 -1.17 2.65 8.00
N MET A 153 -1.65 3.61 8.81
CA MET A 153 -0.92 4.87 9.06
C MET A 153 0.45 4.63 9.69
N LEU A 154 0.54 3.79 10.72
CA LEU A 154 1.82 3.46 11.35
C LEU A 154 2.77 2.83 10.33
N THR A 155 2.28 1.85 9.57
CA THR A 155 3.09 1.13 8.58
C THR A 155 3.63 2.08 7.51
N LEU A 156 2.76 2.92 6.94
CA LEU A 156 3.14 3.92 5.94
C LEU A 156 4.10 4.96 6.50
N GLN A 157 3.94 5.36 7.77
CA GLN A 157 4.88 6.28 8.43
C GLN A 157 6.26 5.65 8.60
N ILE A 158 6.34 4.38 9.02
CA ILE A 158 7.61 3.67 9.12
C ILE A 158 8.23 3.46 7.73
N LEU A 159 7.45 3.17 6.70
CA LEU A 159 7.93 3.10 5.32
C LEU A 159 8.51 4.44 4.83
N LYS A 160 7.88 5.59 5.18
CA LYS A 160 8.41 6.93 4.89
C LYS A 160 9.75 7.17 5.58
N VAL A 161 9.90 6.70 6.83
CA VAL A 161 11.17 6.76 7.58
C VAL A 161 12.24 5.87 6.95
N MET A 162 11.90 4.64 6.57
CA MET A 162 12.81 3.72 5.86
C MET A 162 13.28 4.30 4.52
N ASP A 163 12.36 4.86 3.73
CA ASP A 163 12.65 5.53 2.47
C ASP A 163 13.62 6.72 2.65
N HIS A 164 13.44 7.49 3.73
CA HIS A 164 14.36 8.57 4.07
C HIS A 164 15.76 8.04 4.41
N MET A 165 15.88 7.02 5.27
CA MET A 165 17.16 6.39 5.61
C MET A 165 17.90 5.88 4.38
N TRP A 166 17.19 5.20 3.47
CA TRP A 166 17.79 4.72 2.22
C TRP A 166 18.28 5.88 1.35
N LYS A 167 17.48 6.94 1.20
CA LYS A 167 17.88 8.12 0.40
C LYS A 167 19.07 8.87 0.99
N GLU A 168 19.21 8.94 2.30
CA GLU A 168 20.39 9.53 2.97
C GLU A 168 21.68 8.79 2.63
N GLU A 169 21.60 7.48 2.42
CA GLU A 169 22.70 6.60 2.00
C GLU A 169 22.85 6.51 0.46
N GLY A 170 22.17 7.39 -0.29
CA GLY A 170 22.21 7.42 -1.75
C GLY A 170 21.43 6.30 -2.45
N LEU A 171 20.63 5.54 -1.69
CA LEU A 171 19.86 4.41 -2.18
C LEU A 171 18.40 4.82 -2.45
N ASN A 172 18.08 5.19 -3.70
CA ASN A 172 16.69 5.45 -4.08
C ASN A 172 15.98 4.16 -4.50
N LEU A 173 15.15 3.60 -3.60
CA LEU A 173 14.36 2.39 -3.86
C LEU A 173 13.00 2.68 -4.51
N ASP A 174 12.72 3.90 -4.96
CA ASP A 174 11.48 4.25 -5.68
C ASP A 174 10.19 3.84 -4.93
N LEU A 175 10.18 3.91 -3.59
CA LEU A 175 8.98 3.58 -2.81
C LEU A 175 7.83 4.55 -3.09
N THR A 176 6.64 3.99 -3.28
CA THR A 176 5.39 4.75 -3.26
C THR A 176 4.77 4.66 -1.87
N THR A 177 4.76 5.76 -1.11
CA THR A 177 4.12 5.85 0.22
C THR A 177 2.89 6.76 0.16
N TYR A 178 1.74 6.17 -0.16
CA TYR A 178 0.48 6.90 -0.28
C TYR A 178 -0.03 7.40 1.08
N ASP A 179 -0.87 8.43 1.06
CA ASP A 179 -1.43 8.96 2.30
C ASP A 179 -2.58 8.12 2.84
N CYS A 180 -2.56 7.91 4.16
CA CYS A 180 -3.62 7.27 4.93
C CYS A 180 -3.90 8.13 6.17
N LEU A 181 -5.17 8.24 6.55
CA LEU A 181 -5.61 9.00 7.71
C LEU A 181 -6.85 8.34 8.33
N ALA A 182 -6.70 7.82 9.55
CA ALA A 182 -7.80 7.50 10.43
C ALA A 182 -8.47 8.80 10.88
N THR A 183 -9.79 8.85 10.78
CA THR A 183 -10.59 10.05 11.07
C THR A 183 -11.58 9.86 12.21
N GLY A 184 -11.75 8.62 12.68
CA GLY A 184 -12.63 8.20 13.78
C GLY A 184 -12.43 6.71 14.08
N ASP A 185 -13.25 6.14 14.96
CA ASP A 185 -13.24 4.71 15.26
C ASP A 185 -13.55 3.86 14.01
N GLU A 186 -12.66 2.90 13.73
CA GLU A 186 -12.70 2.03 12.56
C GLU A 186 -13.01 2.73 11.22
N MET A 187 -12.55 3.97 11.02
CA MET A 187 -12.82 4.70 9.77
C MET A 187 -11.70 5.65 9.35
N GLY A 188 -11.64 5.91 8.04
CA GLY A 188 -10.74 6.93 7.51
C GLY A 188 -10.63 6.95 6.00
N LEU A 189 -9.63 7.69 5.54
CA LEU A 189 -9.37 7.97 4.14
C LEU A 189 -8.02 7.40 3.72
N ILE A 190 -7.96 6.91 2.48
CA ILE A 190 -6.76 6.43 1.82
C ILE A 190 -6.65 7.15 0.47
N GLU A 191 -5.46 7.65 0.16
CA GLU A 191 -5.13 8.17 -1.16
C GLU A 191 -5.20 7.05 -2.20
N VAL A 192 -5.83 7.35 -3.34
CA VAL A 192 -5.75 6.48 -4.51
C VAL A 192 -4.50 6.84 -5.31
N VAL A 193 -3.55 5.90 -5.37
CA VAL A 193 -2.41 6.00 -6.29
C VAL A 193 -2.92 5.88 -7.72
N ARG A 194 -2.68 6.91 -8.52
CA ARG A 194 -3.21 7.01 -9.88
C ARG A 194 -2.57 6.00 -10.82
N ASN A 195 -3.30 5.68 -11.88
CA ASN A 195 -2.84 4.81 -12.98
C ASN A 195 -2.25 3.49 -12.49
N SER A 196 -2.72 2.99 -11.35
CA SER A 196 -2.24 1.79 -10.72
C SER A 196 -3.25 0.65 -10.83
N GLN A 197 -2.74 -0.58 -10.89
CA GLN A 197 -3.54 -1.79 -10.93
C GLN A 197 -2.95 -2.82 -9.98
N THR A 198 -3.80 -3.68 -9.40
CA THR A 198 -3.31 -4.83 -8.64
C THR A 198 -2.60 -5.81 -9.57
N ILE A 199 -1.61 -6.53 -9.06
CA ILE A 199 -0.95 -7.62 -9.81
C ILE A 199 -1.98 -8.64 -10.27
N MET A 200 -2.97 -8.94 -9.43
CA MET A 200 -4.07 -9.85 -9.77
C MET A 200 -4.90 -9.34 -10.96
N SER A 201 -5.20 -8.04 -11.03
CA SER A 201 -5.90 -7.44 -12.16
C SER A 201 -5.12 -7.61 -13.46
N ILE A 202 -3.80 -7.37 -13.42
CA ILE A 202 -2.91 -7.52 -14.59
C ILE A 202 -2.87 -8.98 -15.06
N GLN A 203 -2.74 -9.93 -14.13
CA GLN A 203 -2.70 -11.36 -14.46
C GLN A 203 -4.06 -11.89 -14.94
N GLY A 204 -5.16 -11.38 -14.36
CA GLY A 204 -6.53 -11.80 -14.64
C GLY A 204 -7.07 -11.37 -16.01
N GLN A 205 -6.50 -10.34 -16.64
CA GLN A 205 -6.96 -9.77 -17.92
C GLN A 205 -6.94 -10.77 -19.12
N ARG A 206 -6.34 -11.97 -18.98
CA ARG A 206 -6.33 -13.01 -20.03
C ARG A 206 -6.74 -14.41 -19.59
N VAL A 207 -7.28 -14.59 -18.37
CA VAL A 207 -7.73 -15.93 -17.92
C VAL A 207 -9.10 -16.27 -18.56
N ARG A 208 -9.07 -16.76 -19.81
CA ARG A 208 -10.24 -17.41 -20.46
C ARG A 208 -10.22 -18.94 -20.35
N SER A 209 -9.15 -19.55 -19.84
CA SER A 209 -9.03 -21.02 -19.73
C SER A 209 -8.31 -21.42 -18.44
N ALA A 210 -8.93 -22.31 -17.66
CA ALA A 210 -8.66 -22.58 -16.24
C ALA A 210 -7.37 -23.37 -15.91
N MET A 211 -6.30 -23.34 -16.71
CA MET A 211 -5.16 -24.28 -16.48
C MET A 211 -3.73 -23.73 -16.43
N GLN A 212 -3.43 -22.46 -16.71
CA GLN A 212 -2.05 -21.96 -16.58
C GLN A 212 -2.00 -20.52 -16.09
N ILE A 213 -1.54 -20.31 -14.84
CA ILE A 213 -1.07 -18.99 -14.39
C ILE A 213 0.24 -18.75 -15.12
N ASP A 214 0.14 -18.04 -16.25
CA ASP A 214 1.30 -17.62 -17.03
C ASP A 214 2.19 -16.69 -16.18
N SER A 215 3.42 -17.17 -15.90
CA SER A 215 4.40 -16.51 -15.06
C SER A 215 5.15 -15.37 -15.74
N SER A 216 4.67 -14.87 -16.88
CA SER A 216 5.23 -13.70 -17.58
C SER A 216 4.21 -12.57 -17.80
N GLN A 217 3.01 -12.65 -17.23
CA GLN A 217 1.92 -11.73 -17.57
C GLN A 217 2.23 -10.28 -17.18
N LEU A 218 2.88 -10.08 -16.03
CA LEU A 218 3.31 -8.76 -15.63
C LEU A 218 4.40 -8.22 -16.56
N HIS A 219 5.34 -9.07 -16.97
CA HIS A 219 6.38 -8.70 -17.93
C HIS A 219 5.80 -8.36 -19.31
N LYS A 220 4.84 -9.16 -19.81
CA LYS A 220 4.06 -8.86 -21.03
C LYS A 220 3.33 -7.52 -20.93
N TRP A 221 2.81 -7.17 -19.76
CA TRP A 221 2.17 -5.87 -19.53
C TRP A 221 3.17 -4.70 -19.67
N PHE A 222 4.41 -4.85 -19.19
CA PHE A 222 5.47 -3.87 -19.45
C PHE A 222 5.85 -3.77 -20.94
N LEU A 223 5.95 -4.90 -21.65
CA LEU A 223 6.24 -4.92 -23.08
C LEU A 223 5.13 -4.28 -23.92
N GLN A 224 3.86 -4.49 -23.56
CA GLN A 224 2.73 -3.85 -24.25
C GLN A 224 2.79 -2.33 -24.15
N LYS A 225 3.24 -1.79 -23.01
CA LYS A 225 3.46 -0.35 -22.86
C LYS A 225 4.61 0.15 -23.72
N LYS A 226 5.71 -0.60 -23.79
CA LYS A 226 6.82 -0.31 -24.70
C LYS A 226 6.37 -0.25 -26.16
N ALA A 227 5.49 -1.16 -26.58
CA ALA A 227 4.95 -1.22 -27.93
C ALA A 227 3.83 -0.20 -28.22
N SER A 228 3.40 0.58 -27.22
CA SER A 228 2.35 1.59 -27.41
C SER A 228 2.86 2.81 -28.20
N PRO A 229 1.99 3.62 -28.83
CA PRO A 229 2.42 4.79 -29.61
C PRO A 229 3.23 5.83 -28.83
N GLN A 230 3.13 5.83 -27.50
CA GLN A 230 3.85 6.73 -26.59
C GLN A 230 5.04 6.04 -25.89
N GLY A 231 5.27 4.76 -26.18
CA GLY A 231 6.34 3.96 -25.58
C GLY A 231 7.70 4.25 -26.20
N SER A 232 8.77 4.03 -25.43
CA SER A 232 10.15 4.02 -25.91
C SER A 232 10.96 2.99 -25.14
N GLU A 233 12.13 2.63 -25.67
CA GLU A 233 13.07 1.73 -24.98
C GLU A 233 13.50 2.33 -23.63
N GLU A 234 13.80 3.62 -23.61
CA GLU A 234 14.23 4.35 -22.41
C GLU A 234 13.12 4.38 -21.35
N ALA A 235 11.86 4.57 -21.78
CA ALA A 235 10.71 4.54 -20.88
C ALA A 235 10.49 3.15 -20.28
N TYR A 236 10.64 2.10 -21.10
CA TYR A 236 10.58 0.71 -20.65
C TYR A 236 11.69 0.39 -19.64
N GLU A 237 12.95 0.71 -19.96
CA GLU A 237 14.09 0.48 -19.07
C GLU A 237 13.95 1.25 -17.75
N ALA A 238 13.46 2.49 -17.80
CA ALA A 238 13.15 3.25 -16.60
C ALA A 238 12.06 2.59 -15.75
N ALA A 239 11.04 2.01 -16.38
CA ALA A 239 9.95 1.32 -15.69
C ALA A 239 10.42 0.00 -15.04
N ILE A 240 11.23 -0.80 -15.74
CA ILE A 240 11.84 -2.02 -15.18
C ILE A 240 12.78 -1.68 -14.01
N ARG A 241 13.55 -0.60 -14.12
CA ARG A 241 14.40 -0.12 -13.02
C ARG A 241 13.57 0.28 -11.81
N ARG A 242 12.52 1.10 -11.98
CA ARG A 242 11.61 1.48 -10.89
C ARG A 242 10.94 0.26 -10.27
N PHE A 243 10.53 -0.71 -11.08
CA PHE A 243 9.96 -1.96 -10.59
C PHE A 243 10.95 -2.73 -9.73
N THR A 244 12.18 -2.91 -10.21
CA THR A 244 13.23 -3.63 -9.49
C THR A 244 13.58 -2.95 -8.16
N ASN A 245 13.75 -1.63 -8.18
CA ASN A 245 14.05 -0.80 -7.02
C ASN A 245 12.95 -0.90 -5.95
N SER A 246 11.71 -0.64 -6.36
CA SER A 246 10.55 -0.65 -5.46
C SER A 246 10.22 -2.04 -4.95
N CYS A 247 10.41 -3.08 -5.77
CA CYS A 247 10.31 -4.47 -5.34
C CYS A 247 11.35 -4.79 -4.26
N ALA A 248 12.61 -4.34 -4.41
CA ALA A 248 13.65 -4.57 -3.42
C ALA A 248 13.32 -3.87 -2.09
N GLY A 249 12.93 -2.59 -2.14
CA GLY A 249 12.54 -1.82 -0.96
C GLY A 249 11.35 -2.46 -0.22
N TYR A 250 10.30 -2.85 -0.93
CA TYR A 250 9.16 -3.53 -0.32
C TYR A 250 9.49 -4.94 0.19
N CYS A 251 10.36 -5.71 -0.47
CA CYS A 251 10.82 -7.01 0.03
C CYS A 251 11.52 -6.86 1.38
N VAL A 252 12.46 -5.91 1.49
CA VAL A 252 13.20 -5.67 2.73
C VAL A 252 12.30 -5.09 3.82
N ALA A 253 11.48 -4.08 3.51
CA ALA A 253 10.60 -3.46 4.50
C ALA A 253 9.56 -4.45 5.06
N THR A 254 8.93 -5.23 4.19
CA THR A 254 7.90 -6.21 4.61
C THR A 254 8.50 -7.36 5.40
N PHE A 255 9.72 -7.79 5.05
CA PHE A 255 10.50 -8.74 5.84
C PHE A 255 10.74 -8.21 7.25
N VAL A 256 11.35 -7.02 7.37
CA VAL A 256 11.71 -6.38 8.65
C VAL A 256 10.48 -6.13 9.53
N LEU A 257 9.41 -5.59 8.95
CA LEU A 257 8.18 -5.26 9.69
C LEU A 257 7.27 -6.47 9.90
N GLY A 258 7.55 -7.61 9.26
CA GLY A 258 6.73 -8.81 9.37
C GLY A 258 5.32 -8.60 8.85
N ILE A 259 5.19 -7.89 7.73
CA ILE A 259 3.90 -7.63 7.08
C ILE A 259 3.43 -8.93 6.42
N ARG A 260 2.25 -9.41 6.84
CA ARG A 260 1.66 -10.69 6.38
C ARG A 260 0.52 -10.46 5.39
N ASP A 261 -0.13 -11.54 4.96
CA ASP A 261 -1.26 -11.52 4.02
C ASP A 261 -0.92 -10.78 2.72
N ARG A 262 0.30 -11.05 2.23
CA ARG A 262 0.79 -10.48 0.97
C ARG A 262 0.38 -11.42 -0.15
N HIS A 263 -0.46 -10.92 -1.04
CA HIS A 263 -0.96 -11.63 -2.21
C HIS A 263 -1.14 -10.67 -3.38
N ASN A 264 -1.39 -11.18 -4.58
CA ASN A 264 -1.40 -10.37 -5.80
C ASN A 264 -2.53 -9.30 -5.82
N ASP A 265 -3.57 -9.42 -5.00
CA ASP A 265 -4.55 -8.33 -4.79
C ASP A 265 -4.06 -7.20 -3.86
N ASN A 266 -3.08 -7.47 -2.98
CA ASN A 266 -2.52 -6.50 -2.01
C ASN A 266 -1.20 -5.89 -2.50
N ILE A 267 -0.81 -6.16 -3.73
CA ILE A 267 0.35 -5.60 -4.40
C ILE A 267 -0.14 -4.92 -5.68
N MET A 268 0.29 -3.68 -5.89
CA MET A 268 -0.08 -2.86 -7.03
C MET A 268 1.16 -2.39 -7.78
N VAL A 269 0.99 -2.06 -9.05
CA VAL A 269 2.02 -1.42 -9.88
C VAL A 269 1.41 -0.20 -10.57
N ASP A 270 2.10 0.93 -10.51
CA ASP A 270 1.71 2.16 -11.22
C ASP A 270 2.16 2.16 -12.68
N ASP A 271 1.70 3.14 -13.44
CA ASP A 271 2.01 3.19 -14.87
C ASP A 271 3.50 3.41 -15.18
N SER A 272 4.20 4.10 -14.28
CA SER A 272 5.63 4.40 -14.34
C SER A 272 6.52 3.19 -14.01
N GLY A 273 5.94 2.12 -13.48
CA GLY A 273 6.60 0.86 -13.13
C GLY A 273 6.91 0.68 -11.65
N ARG A 274 6.47 1.58 -10.75
CA ARG A 274 6.70 1.40 -9.30
C ARG A 274 5.74 0.37 -8.74
N LEU A 275 6.28 -0.63 -8.07
CA LEU A 275 5.55 -1.60 -7.27
C LEU A 275 5.31 -1.03 -5.87
N PHE A 276 4.12 -1.25 -5.33
CA PHE A 276 3.82 -0.89 -3.95
C PHE A 276 2.79 -1.82 -3.31
N HIS A 277 2.87 -1.94 -1.99
CA HIS A 277 1.97 -2.77 -1.21
C HIS A 277 0.83 -1.92 -0.66
N ILE A 278 -0.36 -2.52 -0.54
CA ILE A 278 -1.54 -1.89 0.06
C ILE A 278 -2.12 -2.78 1.16
N ASP A 279 -3.02 -2.23 1.98
CA ASP A 279 -3.79 -2.96 2.99
C ASP A 279 -2.89 -3.62 4.05
N PHE A 280 -2.35 -2.82 4.98
CA PHE A 280 -1.35 -3.26 5.97
C PHE A 280 -1.96 -3.85 7.25
N GLY A 281 -3.15 -4.46 7.14
CA GLY A 281 -3.96 -4.97 8.25
C GLY A 281 -3.29 -5.99 9.21
N HIS A 282 -2.07 -6.46 8.90
CA HIS A 282 -1.34 -7.49 9.65
C HIS A 282 0.17 -7.23 9.66
N ILE A 283 0.64 -6.50 10.68
CA ILE A 283 2.08 -6.23 10.90
C ILE A 283 2.66 -7.00 12.09
N LEU A 284 3.99 -6.97 12.23
CA LEU A 284 4.75 -7.55 13.34
C LEU A 284 4.53 -9.06 13.51
N ASN A 285 4.26 -9.76 12.41
CA ASN A 285 4.03 -11.22 12.39
C ASN A 285 2.82 -11.69 13.22
N ASN A 286 1.83 -10.82 13.47
CA ASN A 286 0.59 -11.23 14.11
C ASN A 286 -0.24 -12.13 13.18
N LYS A 287 -0.33 -13.41 13.55
CA LYS A 287 -0.98 -14.45 12.76
C LYS A 287 -2.48 -14.46 12.98
N LYS A 288 -3.27 -14.33 11.90
CA LYS A 288 -4.66 -14.81 11.92
C LYS A 288 -4.66 -16.34 12.05
N LYS A 289 -5.05 -16.86 13.23
CA LYS A 289 -5.39 -18.28 13.40
C LYS A 289 -6.80 -18.50 12.84
N LYS A 290 -6.94 -19.33 11.80
CA LYS A 290 -8.26 -19.83 11.37
C LYS A 290 -8.33 -21.31 11.70
N PHE A 291 -9.24 -21.71 12.58
CA PHE A 291 -9.38 -23.09 13.08
C PHE A 291 -8.08 -23.70 13.64
N GLY A 292 -7.23 -22.90 14.29
CA GLY A 292 -5.97 -23.38 14.89
C GLY A 292 -4.80 -23.57 13.91
N ILE A 293 -5.02 -23.43 12.59
CA ILE A 293 -3.97 -23.57 11.57
C ILE A 293 -3.47 -22.17 11.16
N THR A 294 -2.14 -22.01 11.13
CA THR A 294 -1.49 -20.80 10.62
C THR A 294 -1.47 -20.84 9.10
N ARG A 295 -2.05 -19.84 8.43
CA ARG A 295 -2.31 -19.89 6.98
C ARG A 295 -1.16 -19.48 6.07
N GLU A 296 -0.02 -18.99 6.58
CA GLU A 296 1.06 -18.50 5.69
C GLU A 296 2.45 -18.86 6.19
N ARG A 297 3.33 -19.21 5.24
CA ARG A 297 4.66 -19.80 5.49
C ARG A 297 5.84 -18.92 5.07
N VAL A 298 5.68 -17.96 4.16
CA VAL A 298 6.83 -17.23 3.58
C VAL A 298 6.95 -15.78 4.08
N PRO A 299 8.18 -15.27 4.29
CA PRO A 299 8.42 -13.96 4.88
C PRO A 299 8.28 -12.76 3.90
N PHE A 300 8.24 -12.98 2.59
CA PHE A 300 7.82 -12.01 1.57
C PHE A 300 7.39 -12.73 0.28
N VAL A 301 6.75 -12.02 -0.65
CA VAL A 301 6.22 -12.55 -1.91
C VAL A 301 7.10 -12.11 -3.07
N LEU A 302 8.05 -12.96 -3.46
CA LEU A 302 8.79 -12.82 -4.70
C LEU A 302 8.32 -13.89 -5.67
N THR A 303 7.35 -13.52 -6.50
CA THR A 303 6.77 -14.47 -7.46
C THR A 303 7.71 -14.66 -8.65
N SER A 304 7.56 -15.79 -9.34
CA SER A 304 8.24 -16.01 -10.63
C SER A 304 7.94 -14.93 -11.68
N ASP A 305 6.79 -14.26 -11.58
CA ASP A 305 6.40 -13.18 -12.49
C ASP A 305 7.25 -11.92 -12.22
N PHE A 306 7.50 -11.61 -10.94
CA PHE A 306 8.41 -10.53 -10.56
C PHE A 306 9.85 -10.85 -10.96
N ALA A 307 10.28 -12.09 -10.75
CA ALA A 307 11.61 -12.54 -11.14
C ALA A 307 11.83 -12.43 -12.66
N CYS A 308 10.80 -12.69 -13.47
CA CYS A 308 10.88 -12.50 -14.92
C CYS A 308 11.11 -11.03 -15.30
N VAL A 309 10.36 -10.12 -14.69
CA VAL A 309 10.54 -8.66 -14.89
C VAL A 309 11.94 -8.21 -14.47
N ILE A 310 12.42 -8.64 -13.29
CA ILE A 310 13.72 -8.27 -12.72
C ILE A 310 14.88 -8.85 -13.53
N ALA A 311 14.77 -10.10 -13.96
CA ALA A 311 15.82 -10.79 -14.70
C ALA A 311 16.01 -10.26 -16.12
N ARG A 312 15.04 -9.48 -16.63
CA ARG A 312 15.04 -8.91 -17.99
C ARG A 312 15.18 -10.00 -19.05
N VAL A 313 14.39 -11.06 -18.92
CA VAL A 313 14.67 -12.33 -19.61
C VAL A 313 14.74 -12.18 -21.15
N ASP A 314 13.98 -11.27 -21.77
CA ASP A 314 14.06 -10.96 -23.21
C ASP A 314 15.42 -10.36 -23.65
N ALA A 315 16.13 -9.65 -22.77
CA ALA A 315 17.46 -9.11 -23.09
C ALA A 315 18.52 -10.22 -23.19
N VAL A 316 18.23 -11.40 -22.61
CA VAL A 316 19.09 -12.58 -22.66
C VAL A 316 18.69 -13.51 -23.80
N HIS A 317 17.40 -13.58 -24.14
CA HIS A 317 16.86 -14.46 -25.19
C HIS A 317 15.98 -13.69 -26.21
N PRO A 318 16.56 -12.80 -27.03
CA PRO A 318 15.80 -11.94 -27.95
C PRO A 318 15.04 -12.68 -29.06
N PHE A 319 15.30 -13.98 -29.24
CA PHE A 319 14.67 -14.83 -30.26
C PHE A 319 13.50 -15.67 -29.72
N LEU A 320 13.28 -15.71 -28.40
CA LEU A 320 12.15 -16.42 -27.82
C LEU A 320 10.93 -15.51 -27.79
N SER A 321 9.78 -16.02 -28.23
CA SER A 321 8.52 -15.34 -27.97
C SER A 321 8.24 -15.37 -26.47
N SER A 322 7.48 -14.39 -25.95
CA SER A 322 7.14 -14.36 -24.54
C SER A 322 6.40 -15.63 -24.06
N ASP A 323 5.70 -16.34 -24.95
CA ASP A 323 5.06 -17.62 -24.62
C ASP A 323 6.08 -18.77 -24.54
N GLN A 324 7.12 -18.76 -25.39
CA GLN A 324 8.23 -19.71 -25.30
C GLN A 324 9.07 -19.47 -24.05
N LEU A 325 9.24 -18.21 -23.65
CA LEU A 325 9.94 -17.82 -22.43
C LEU A 325 9.21 -18.30 -21.18
N SER A 326 7.90 -18.07 -21.11
CA SER A 326 7.07 -18.63 -20.04
C SER A 326 7.20 -20.15 -19.96
N ALA A 327 7.16 -20.84 -21.11
CA ALA A 327 7.32 -22.28 -21.16
C ALA A 327 8.70 -22.75 -20.68
N SER A 328 9.77 -22.04 -21.05
CA SER A 328 11.16 -22.31 -20.62
C SER A 328 11.38 -22.09 -19.12
N ILE A 329 10.78 -21.04 -18.56
CA ILE A 329 10.81 -20.78 -17.11
C ILE A 329 10.00 -21.85 -16.34
N LEU A 330 8.85 -22.26 -16.88
CA LEU A 330 8.00 -23.29 -16.27
C LEU A 330 8.62 -24.69 -16.38
N SER A 331 9.30 -25.01 -17.48
CA SER A 331 10.06 -26.26 -17.67
C SER A 331 11.35 -26.29 -16.83
N GLY A 332 11.79 -25.13 -16.33
CA GLY A 332 12.99 -24.98 -15.53
C GLY A 332 14.29 -24.94 -16.33
N GLU A 333 14.19 -24.86 -17.66
CA GLU A 333 15.31 -24.64 -18.58
C GLU A 333 15.93 -23.26 -18.34
N GLU A 334 15.08 -22.24 -18.23
CA GLU A 334 15.47 -20.91 -17.79
C GLU A 334 15.27 -20.72 -16.30
N LYS A 335 16.29 -20.13 -15.67
CA LYS A 335 16.28 -19.79 -14.24
C LYS A 335 16.50 -18.30 -14.11
N PRO A 336 15.43 -17.47 -14.14
CA PRO A 336 15.52 -16.01 -14.00
C PRO A 336 16.38 -15.57 -12.82
N TYR A 337 16.36 -16.35 -11.74
CA TYR A 337 17.11 -16.15 -10.51
C TYR A 337 18.64 -16.28 -10.63
N ARG A 338 19.15 -16.89 -11.71
CA ARG A 338 20.59 -16.96 -12.02
C ARG A 338 21.06 -15.85 -12.95
N SER A 339 20.13 -15.01 -13.41
CA SER A 339 20.47 -13.89 -14.30
C SER A 339 21.27 -12.82 -13.57
N LYS A 340 22.03 -12.02 -14.34
CA LYS A 340 22.71 -10.84 -13.82
C LYS A 340 21.73 -9.85 -13.17
N GLY A 341 20.58 -9.59 -13.81
CA GLY A 341 19.58 -8.68 -13.27
C GLY A 341 19.05 -9.11 -11.90
N PHE A 342 18.86 -10.41 -11.68
CA PHE A 342 18.43 -10.92 -10.38
C PHE A 342 19.54 -10.91 -9.32
N MET A 343 20.80 -11.14 -9.72
CA MET A 343 21.95 -10.97 -8.81
C MET A 343 22.09 -9.52 -8.36
N ASP A 344 21.91 -8.55 -9.28
CA ASP A 344 21.94 -7.13 -8.96
C ASP A 344 20.77 -6.73 -8.04
N PHE A 345 19.57 -7.29 -8.26
CA PHE A 345 18.43 -7.14 -7.34
C PHE A 345 18.70 -7.71 -5.95
N THR A 346 19.40 -8.85 -5.85
CA THR A 346 19.75 -9.45 -4.56
C THR A 346 20.72 -8.55 -3.80
N ARG A 347 21.75 -8.03 -4.47
CA ARG A 347 22.67 -7.03 -3.88
C ARG A 347 21.92 -5.77 -3.42
N LEU A 348 20.95 -5.30 -4.22
CA LEU A 348 20.12 -4.16 -3.85
C LEU A 348 19.32 -4.42 -2.55
N CYS A 349 18.78 -5.63 -2.38
CA CYS A 349 18.12 -6.03 -1.15
C CYS A 349 19.09 -6.11 0.04
N GLU A 350 20.29 -6.64 -0.17
CA GLU A 350 21.35 -6.69 0.85
C GLU A 350 21.74 -5.27 1.33
N ASP A 351 21.96 -4.35 0.40
CA ASP A 351 22.30 -2.96 0.70
C ASP A 351 21.17 -2.27 1.46
N ALA A 352 19.92 -2.43 1.00
CA ALA A 352 18.75 -1.90 1.69
C ALA A 352 18.64 -2.44 3.13
N TYR A 353 18.89 -3.74 3.34
CA TYR A 353 18.86 -4.38 4.66
C TYR A 353 19.94 -3.82 5.59
N ARG A 354 21.19 -3.69 5.10
CA ARG A 354 22.30 -3.11 5.88
C ARG A 354 21.97 -1.72 6.39
N VAL A 355 21.39 -0.86 5.54
CA VAL A 355 20.95 0.49 5.95
C VAL A 355 19.94 0.41 7.09
N LEU A 356 18.86 -0.35 6.94
CA LEU A 356 17.85 -0.46 8.01
C LEU A 356 18.43 -1.01 9.32
N ARG A 357 19.37 -1.96 9.22
CA ARG A 357 20.03 -2.55 10.38
C ARG A 357 20.87 -1.52 11.16
N ARG A 358 21.62 -0.66 10.47
CA ARG A 358 22.38 0.44 11.10
C ARG A 358 21.47 1.41 11.85
N HIS A 359 20.23 1.58 11.38
CA HIS A 359 19.21 2.42 12.03
C HIS A 359 18.21 1.65 12.91
N SER A 360 18.52 0.40 13.29
CA SER A 360 17.61 -0.48 14.05
C SER A 360 17.10 0.15 15.35
N ASN A 361 17.94 0.87 16.09
CA ASN A 361 17.54 1.56 17.32
C ASN A 361 16.42 2.58 17.10
N LEU A 362 16.49 3.36 16.00
CA LEU A 362 15.46 4.35 15.68
C LEU A 362 14.15 3.65 15.31
N LEU A 363 14.20 2.61 14.46
CA LEU A 363 13.02 1.84 14.08
C LEU A 363 12.34 1.19 15.30
N LEU A 364 13.12 0.56 16.18
CA LEU A 364 12.61 -0.07 17.40
C LEU A 364 12.02 0.96 18.37
N THR A 365 12.65 2.13 18.51
CA THR A 365 12.15 3.22 19.37
C THR A 365 10.83 3.78 18.85
N LEU A 366 10.73 4.05 17.54
CA LEU A 366 9.49 4.54 16.92
C LEU A 366 8.33 3.55 17.12
N LEU A 367 8.58 2.25 16.95
CA LEU A 367 7.58 1.22 17.20
C LEU A 367 7.27 1.11 18.71
N ALA A 368 8.25 1.18 19.60
CA ALA A 368 8.02 1.13 21.05
C ALA A 368 7.14 2.28 21.55
N MET A 369 7.27 3.48 20.98
CA MET A 369 6.40 4.62 21.30
C MET A 369 4.92 4.40 20.93
N MET A 370 4.62 3.40 20.09
CA MET A 370 3.27 3.08 19.66
C MET A 370 2.59 2.00 20.51
N VAL A 371 3.29 1.37 21.47
CA VAL A 371 2.69 0.41 22.43
C VAL A 371 1.43 0.95 23.14
N PRO A 372 1.39 2.20 23.65
CA PRO A 372 0.19 2.72 24.31
C PRO A 372 -0.93 3.15 23.35
N SER A 373 -0.80 2.94 22.03
CA SER A 373 -1.78 3.40 21.04
C SER A 373 -3.08 2.59 21.00
N GLY A 374 -3.11 1.43 21.66
CA GLY A 374 -4.25 0.52 21.62
C GLY A 374 -4.38 -0.26 20.31
N LEU A 375 -3.31 -0.35 19.52
CA LEU A 375 -3.23 -1.24 18.36
C LEU A 375 -3.17 -2.71 18.84
N PRO A 376 -4.07 -3.60 18.37
CA PRO A 376 -4.12 -4.98 18.83
C PRO A 376 -2.85 -5.78 18.46
N GLU A 377 -2.11 -5.35 17.45
CA GLU A 377 -0.85 -5.97 17.02
C GLU A 377 0.38 -5.51 17.81
N LEU A 378 0.24 -4.48 18.64
CA LEU A 378 1.36 -3.84 19.33
C LEU A 378 0.90 -3.40 20.73
N THR A 379 0.93 -4.36 21.64
CA THR A 379 0.40 -4.23 23.01
C THR A 379 1.48 -4.26 24.07
N CYS A 380 2.64 -4.85 23.76
CA CYS A 380 3.76 -4.94 24.68
C CYS A 380 5.12 -4.93 23.95
N ALA A 381 6.21 -4.77 24.71
CA ALA A 381 7.56 -4.83 24.15
C ALA A 381 7.89 -6.18 23.48
N GLY A 382 7.23 -7.27 23.89
CA GLY A 382 7.39 -8.59 23.28
C GLY A 382 6.94 -8.63 21.81
N ASP A 383 6.00 -7.78 21.41
CA ASP A 383 5.52 -7.70 20.02
C ASP A 383 6.61 -7.13 19.06
N LEU A 384 7.62 -6.44 19.61
CA LEU A 384 8.77 -5.92 18.86
C LEU A 384 9.87 -6.95 18.64
N GLU A 385 9.79 -8.11 19.31
CA GLU A 385 10.81 -9.16 19.26
C GLU A 385 11.03 -9.66 17.84
N TYR A 386 9.97 -9.70 17.03
CA TYR A 386 10.07 -10.07 15.63
C TYR A 386 10.99 -9.11 14.86
N VAL A 387 10.80 -7.80 15.01
CA VAL A 387 11.62 -6.77 14.31
C VAL A 387 13.05 -6.83 14.80
N ARG A 388 13.24 -6.96 16.12
CA ARG A 388 14.55 -7.10 16.77
C ARG A 388 15.34 -8.30 16.21
N LYS A 389 14.69 -9.46 16.13
CA LYS A 389 15.27 -10.68 15.55
C LYS A 389 15.55 -10.54 14.06
N THR A 390 14.64 -9.91 13.32
CA THR A 390 14.75 -9.79 11.87
C THR A 390 15.87 -8.84 11.44
N LEU A 391 16.11 -7.78 12.21
CA LEU A 391 17.27 -6.89 12.06
C LEU A 391 18.57 -7.49 12.62
N ALA A 392 18.51 -8.67 13.24
CA ALA A 392 19.66 -9.37 13.82
C ALA A 392 20.54 -8.46 14.69
N VAL A 393 19.89 -7.68 15.58
CA VAL A 393 20.58 -6.66 16.41
C VAL A 393 21.56 -7.26 17.42
N GLU A 394 21.37 -8.53 17.77
CA GLU A 394 22.24 -9.26 18.71
C GLU A 394 23.58 -9.68 18.09
N LEU A 395 23.63 -9.79 16.75
CA LEU A 395 24.87 -10.11 16.05
C LEU A 395 25.75 -8.86 15.98
N ARG A 396 27.02 -8.96 16.38
CA ARG A 396 27.93 -7.81 16.28
C ARG A 396 28.50 -7.66 14.87
N ASP A 397 28.68 -8.78 14.19
CA ASP A 397 29.25 -8.86 12.86
C ASP A 397 28.17 -8.58 11.78
N GLU A 398 28.46 -7.65 10.87
CA GLU A 398 27.54 -7.25 9.79
C GLU A 398 27.39 -8.35 8.73
N GLU A 399 28.44 -9.14 8.48
CA GLU A 399 28.44 -10.27 7.55
C GLU A 399 27.62 -11.44 8.09
N GLU A 400 27.71 -11.74 9.39
CA GLU A 400 26.83 -12.75 10.02
C GLU A 400 25.35 -12.34 9.95
N ALA A 401 25.04 -11.07 10.20
CA ALA A 401 23.68 -10.55 10.08
C ALA A 401 23.16 -10.61 8.64
N LEU A 402 24.03 -10.32 7.68
CA LEU A 402 23.69 -10.45 6.26
C LEU A 402 23.47 -11.91 5.86
N ASN A 403 24.31 -12.83 6.35
CA ASN A 403 24.14 -14.26 6.10
C ASN A 403 22.80 -14.77 6.65
N TYR A 404 22.37 -14.27 7.82
CA TYR A 404 21.03 -14.52 8.35
C TYR A 404 19.92 -13.99 7.42
N PHE A 405 20.04 -12.74 6.95
CA PHE A 405 19.11 -12.16 5.98
C PHE A 405 19.04 -13.00 4.70
N ASN A 406 20.19 -13.33 4.12
CA ASN A 406 20.30 -14.11 2.90
C ASN A 406 19.72 -15.52 3.05
N ALA A 407 19.93 -16.18 4.18
CA ALA A 407 19.29 -17.46 4.48
C ALA A 407 17.75 -17.34 4.46
N LYS A 408 17.20 -16.30 5.11
CA LYS A 408 15.76 -16.03 5.14
C LYS A 408 15.20 -15.61 3.78
N PHE A 409 15.97 -14.85 3.01
CA PHE A 409 15.66 -14.45 1.64
C PHE A 409 15.56 -15.67 0.72
N ASN A 410 16.52 -16.59 0.83
CA ASN A 410 16.56 -17.85 0.08
C ASN A 410 15.47 -18.84 0.52
N GLU A 411 15.09 -18.87 1.81
CA GLU A 411 13.93 -19.65 2.28
C GLU A 411 12.62 -19.16 1.64
N ALA A 412 12.42 -17.85 1.57
CA ALA A 412 11.26 -17.25 0.92
C ALA A 412 11.21 -17.58 -0.58
N TYR A 413 12.38 -17.53 -1.23
CA TYR A 413 12.58 -17.92 -2.62
C TYR A 413 12.16 -19.36 -2.91
N ASN A 414 12.61 -20.33 -2.11
CA ASN A 414 12.29 -21.74 -2.31
C ASN A 414 10.82 -22.06 -1.94
N GLY A 415 10.25 -21.36 -0.94
CA GLY A 415 8.85 -21.50 -0.54
C GLY A 415 7.85 -20.94 -1.55
N ALA A 416 8.22 -19.90 -2.31
CA ALA A 416 7.36 -19.20 -3.26
C ALA A 416 6.77 -20.12 -4.34
N TRP A 417 7.52 -21.15 -4.78
CA TRP A 417 7.09 -22.17 -5.74
C TRP A 417 5.89 -22.98 -5.23
N THR A 418 5.87 -23.33 -3.93
CA THR A 418 4.78 -24.11 -3.32
C THR A 418 3.51 -23.28 -3.07
N THR A 419 3.67 -22.00 -2.70
CA THR A 419 2.53 -21.11 -2.42
C THR A 419 1.64 -20.85 -3.63
N LYS A 420 2.15 -20.79 -4.86
CA LYS A 420 1.32 -20.57 -6.08
C LYS A 420 0.20 -21.60 -6.24
N ILE A 421 0.44 -22.85 -5.83
CA ILE A 421 -0.53 -23.94 -5.89
C ILE A 421 -1.62 -23.75 -4.81
N ASP A 422 -1.25 -23.30 -3.61
CA ASP A 422 -2.18 -23.02 -2.52
C ASP A 422 -3.08 -21.80 -2.78
N TRP A 423 -2.55 -20.74 -3.42
CA TRP A 423 -3.33 -19.55 -3.80
C TRP A 423 -4.44 -19.90 -4.82
N PHE A 424 -4.15 -20.78 -5.77
CA PHE A 424 -5.10 -21.24 -6.78
C PHE A 424 -6.18 -22.16 -6.19
N ALA A 425 -5.80 -23.09 -5.29
CA ALA A 425 -6.75 -23.96 -4.58
C ALA A 425 -7.72 -23.18 -3.67
N HIS A 426 -7.32 -22.00 -3.17
CA HIS A 426 -8.20 -21.10 -2.43
C HIS A 426 -9.14 -20.28 -3.32
N TRP A 427 -8.78 -20.01 -4.58
CA TRP A 427 -9.62 -19.32 -5.55
C TRP A 427 -10.79 -20.19 -6.03
N VAL A 428 -10.57 -21.50 -6.22
CA VAL A 428 -11.62 -22.46 -6.64
C VAL A 428 -12.69 -22.71 -5.54
N ARG A 429 -12.48 -22.20 -4.32
CA ARG A 429 -13.36 -22.40 -3.15
C ARG A 429 -14.07 -21.13 -2.66
N ARG A 430 -14.12 -20.05 -3.46
CA ARG A 430 -14.88 -18.84 -3.13
C ARG A 430 -16.07 -18.63 -4.04
#